data_AF-A0AAN6F2N1-F1
#
_entry.id   AF-A0AAN6F2N1-F1
#
_cell.length_a   1.000
_cell.length_b   1.000
_cell.length_c   1.000
_cell.angle_alpha   90.00
_cell.angle_beta   90.00
_cell.angle_gamma   90.00
#
_symmetry.space_group_name_H-M   'P 1'
#
loop_
_entity.id
_entity.type
_entity.pdbx_description
1 polymer ?
#
loop_
_entity_poly.entity_id
_entity_poly.type
_entity_poly.pdbx_seq_one_letter_code
_entity_poly.pdbx_strand_id
1 'polypeptide(L)'
;MATPLRRTLGAALAISSLVSASPVPALLSRQSTDTADVSACPGYKAGNVQTSDTGLTASLSLAGTACNAYGTDLTDLTLTVEYQANQRLHVKIQDAANQVYQVPSSVFDRPSISGNCSTSSADLIFNYIESPFSFSVLRRSTNETLFDTSA
;
A
#
# COMPACT_ATOMS: atom_id res chain seq x y z
N MET A 1 82.90 6.94 26.65
CA MET A 1 82.25 7.30 25.37
C MET A 1 81.56 6.06 24.85
N ALA A 2 80.24 5.98 25.03
CA ALA A 2 79.42 4.82 24.71
C ALA A 2 78.33 5.26 23.72
N THR A 3 78.10 4.48 22.68
CA THR A 3 77.07 4.72 21.66
C THR A 3 76.15 3.50 21.64
N PRO A 4 74.84 3.61 21.89
CA PRO A 4 73.95 2.47 21.82
C PRO A 4 73.39 2.30 20.41
N LEU A 5 73.40 1.05 19.94
CA LEU A 5 72.82 0.59 18.69
C LEU A 5 71.29 0.49 18.84
N ARG A 6 70.53 1.22 18.02
CA ARG A 6 69.06 1.29 18.07
C ARG A 6 68.46 0.08 17.34
N ARG A 7 67.76 -0.81 18.04
CA ARG A 7 66.94 -1.87 17.46
C ARG A 7 65.55 -1.33 17.11
N THR A 8 65.17 -1.35 15.83
CA THR A 8 63.81 -1.06 15.38
C THR A 8 63.00 -2.35 15.36
N LEU A 9 61.93 -2.40 16.19
CA LEU A 9 60.91 -3.43 16.16
C LEU A 9 59.89 -3.07 15.07
N GLY A 10 59.81 -3.87 14.00
CA GLY A 10 58.74 -3.77 13.01
C GLY A 10 57.51 -4.54 13.50
N ALA A 11 56.42 -3.85 13.78
CA ALA A 11 55.13 -4.47 14.09
C ALA A 11 54.37 -4.73 12.77
N ALA A 12 54.15 -5.99 12.43
CA ALA A 12 53.28 -6.38 11.32
C ALA A 12 51.83 -6.43 11.82
N LEU A 13 50.97 -5.52 11.33
CA LEU A 13 49.52 -5.63 11.52
C LEU A 13 48.96 -6.68 10.56
N ALA A 14 48.52 -7.81 11.10
CA ALA A 14 47.71 -8.77 10.34
C ALA A 14 46.26 -8.27 10.30
N ILE A 15 45.75 -7.96 9.10
CA ILE A 15 44.36 -7.56 8.87
C ILE A 15 43.55 -8.85 8.66
N SER A 16 42.86 -9.31 9.68
CA SER A 16 41.92 -10.43 9.58
C SER A 16 40.60 -9.94 8.99
N SER A 17 40.33 -10.24 7.72
CA SER A 17 39.03 -9.97 7.09
C SER A 17 38.00 -10.99 7.59
N LEU A 18 37.06 -10.54 8.43
CA LEU A 18 35.87 -11.32 8.78
C LEU A 18 34.93 -11.34 7.58
N VAL A 19 34.81 -12.50 6.93
CA VAL A 19 33.76 -12.73 5.93
C VAL A 19 32.44 -12.89 6.67
N SER A 20 31.63 -11.84 6.69
CA SER A 20 30.26 -11.89 7.20
C SER A 20 29.41 -12.72 6.24
N ALA A 21 29.04 -13.94 6.62
CA ALA A 21 28.06 -14.72 5.87
C ALA A 21 26.69 -14.01 5.97
N SER A 22 26.18 -13.50 4.86
CA SER A 22 24.83 -12.95 4.81
C SER A 22 23.83 -14.11 5.01
N PRO A 23 22.88 -14.00 5.97
CA PRO A 23 21.90 -15.05 6.17
C PRO A 23 21.03 -15.17 4.92
N VAL A 24 20.94 -16.40 4.39
CA VAL A 24 20.00 -16.74 3.33
C VAL A 24 18.60 -16.42 3.85
N PRO A 25 17.75 -15.68 3.12
CA PRO A 25 16.39 -15.43 3.56
C PRO A 25 15.68 -16.77 3.72
N ALA A 26 15.14 -17.05 4.90
CA ALA A 26 14.34 -18.25 5.10
C ALA A 26 13.15 -18.20 4.14
N LEU A 27 12.97 -19.27 3.36
CA LEU A 27 11.78 -19.45 2.51
C LEU A 27 10.57 -19.65 3.43
N LEU A 28 9.86 -18.57 3.74
CA LEU A 28 8.59 -18.62 4.46
C LEU A 28 7.54 -19.30 3.58
N SER A 29 6.83 -20.29 4.14
CA SER A 29 5.65 -20.87 3.50
C SER A 29 4.65 -19.76 3.24
N ARG A 30 4.33 -19.52 1.95
CA ARG A 30 3.44 -18.43 1.53
C ARG A 30 1.96 -18.73 1.82
N GLN A 31 1.62 -19.99 2.11
CA GLN A 31 0.27 -20.42 2.43
C GLN A 31 0.23 -20.94 3.87
N SER A 32 -0.61 -20.31 4.68
CA SER A 32 -1.04 -20.85 5.97
C SER A 32 -1.81 -22.14 5.71
N THR A 33 -1.49 -23.21 6.44
CA THR A 33 -2.28 -24.46 6.44
C THR A 33 -3.55 -24.33 7.28
N ASP A 34 -3.71 -23.20 7.97
CA ASP A 34 -4.94 -22.86 8.66
C ASP A 34 -5.88 -22.26 7.62
N THR A 35 -6.91 -23.00 7.24
CA THR A 35 -8.05 -22.46 6.48
C THR A 35 -8.79 -21.49 7.39
N ALA A 36 -8.16 -20.36 7.70
CA ALA A 36 -8.74 -19.30 8.47
C ALA A 36 -10.04 -18.90 7.77
N ASP A 37 -11.13 -18.87 8.51
CA ASP A 37 -12.39 -18.34 8.02
C ASP A 37 -12.17 -16.88 7.60
N VAL A 38 -11.96 -16.66 6.31
CA VAL A 38 -11.65 -15.34 5.77
C VAL A 38 -12.81 -14.36 5.93
N SER A 39 -14.02 -14.85 6.22
CA SER A 39 -15.16 -14.00 6.54
C SER A 39 -15.04 -13.35 7.92
N ALA A 40 -14.19 -13.89 8.81
CA ALA A 40 -13.91 -13.32 10.12
C ALA A 40 -12.74 -12.32 10.10
N CYS A 41 -12.11 -12.07 8.94
CA CYS A 41 -11.00 -11.14 8.85
C CYS A 41 -11.44 -9.70 9.12
N PRO A 42 -10.63 -8.90 9.85
CA PRO A 42 -11.10 -7.63 10.38
C PRO A 42 -11.31 -6.55 9.30
N GLY A 43 -10.77 -6.74 8.10
CA GLY A 43 -10.78 -5.72 7.05
C GLY A 43 -9.97 -4.49 7.45
N TYR A 44 -10.36 -3.33 6.93
CA TYR A 44 -9.65 -2.06 7.14
C TYR A 44 -10.57 -1.01 7.76
N LYS A 45 -9.99 0.05 8.32
CA LYS A 45 -10.68 1.28 8.72
C LYS A 45 -10.11 2.45 7.94
N ALA A 46 -10.98 3.30 7.40
CA ALA A 46 -10.60 4.54 6.76
C ALA A 46 -10.38 5.64 7.82
N GLY A 47 -9.40 6.50 7.57
CA GLY A 47 -9.11 7.68 8.37
C GLY A 47 -8.36 8.72 7.54
N ASN A 48 -8.11 9.89 8.14
CA ASN A 48 -7.46 11.02 7.47
C ASN A 48 -8.10 11.36 6.11
N VAL A 49 -9.42 11.29 6.02
CA VAL A 49 -10.13 11.54 4.75
C VAL A 49 -9.98 13.00 4.37
N GLN A 50 -9.46 13.24 3.17
CA GLN A 50 -9.33 14.56 2.56
C GLN A 50 -10.15 14.58 1.28
N THR A 51 -11.13 15.48 1.21
CA THR A 51 -12.00 15.63 0.04
C THR A 51 -11.54 16.81 -0.81
N SER A 52 -11.87 16.75 -2.09
CA SER A 52 -11.65 17.83 -3.06
C SER A 52 -12.81 17.86 -4.06
N ASP A 53 -12.84 18.89 -4.90
CA ASP A 53 -13.84 19.00 -5.96
C ASP A 53 -13.77 17.86 -6.98
N THR A 54 -12.67 17.11 -7.02
CA THR A 54 -12.43 16.05 -8.02
C THR A 54 -12.33 14.66 -7.40
N GLY A 55 -12.60 14.52 -6.08
CA GLY A 55 -12.62 13.22 -5.41
C GLY A 55 -12.14 13.27 -3.96
N LEU A 56 -11.47 12.21 -3.50
CA LEU A 56 -10.94 12.15 -2.14
C LEU A 56 -9.71 11.25 -2.02
N THR A 57 -8.98 11.41 -0.92
CA THR A 57 -7.93 10.50 -0.47
C THR A 57 -8.18 10.11 0.98
N ALA A 58 -7.81 8.88 1.35
CA ALA A 58 -7.86 8.43 2.74
C ALA A 58 -6.74 7.45 3.05
N SER A 59 -6.34 7.37 4.31
CA SER A 59 -5.53 6.27 4.83
C SER A 59 -6.46 5.10 5.19
N LEU A 60 -6.16 3.90 4.73
CA LEU A 60 -6.81 2.69 5.23
C LEU A 60 -5.82 1.92 6.09
N SER A 61 -6.19 1.63 7.33
CA SER A 61 -5.37 0.86 8.26
C SER A 61 -6.07 -0.43 8.64
N LEU A 62 -5.33 -1.52 8.82
CA LEU A 62 -5.91 -2.80 9.20
C LEU A 62 -6.73 -2.65 10.50
N ALA A 63 -7.96 -3.16 10.51
CA ALA A 63 -8.93 -2.89 11.58
C ALA A 63 -8.83 -3.86 12.78
N GLY A 64 -7.83 -4.75 12.79
CA GLY A 64 -7.61 -5.71 13.84
C GLY A 64 -6.33 -6.51 13.64
N THR A 65 -6.25 -7.68 14.27
CA THR A 65 -5.13 -8.61 14.07
C THR A 65 -5.07 -9.10 12.63
N ALA A 66 -3.87 -9.10 12.05
CA ALA A 66 -3.66 -9.64 10.70
C ALA A 66 -4.09 -11.11 10.61
N CYS A 67 -4.93 -11.38 9.62
CA CYS A 67 -5.37 -12.74 9.28
C CYS A 67 -4.22 -13.54 8.68
N ASN A 68 -3.45 -12.90 7.80
CA ASN A 68 -2.40 -13.51 7.00
C ASN A 68 -2.82 -14.80 6.28
N ALA A 69 -4.10 -14.94 5.93
CA ALA A 69 -4.68 -16.19 5.42
C ALA A 69 -3.97 -16.66 4.13
N TYR A 70 -3.54 -15.72 3.29
CA TYR A 70 -2.90 -15.99 1.99
C TYR A 70 -1.52 -15.35 1.84
N GLY A 71 -0.86 -15.06 2.97
CA GLY A 71 0.39 -14.31 3.03
C GLY A 71 0.26 -13.08 3.93
N THR A 72 1.32 -12.28 4.05
CA THR A 72 1.35 -11.14 4.96
C THR A 72 0.36 -10.05 4.57
N ASP A 73 -0.54 -9.68 5.49
CA ASP A 73 -1.43 -8.54 5.32
C ASP A 73 -0.65 -7.22 5.31
N LEU A 74 -1.06 -6.30 4.44
CA LEU A 74 -0.53 -4.94 4.45
C LEU A 74 -1.23 -4.14 5.56
N THR A 75 -0.45 -3.50 6.43
CA THR A 75 -1.01 -2.75 7.56
C THR A 75 -1.61 -1.42 7.13
N ASP A 76 -1.01 -0.80 6.12
CA ASP A 76 -1.29 0.57 5.70
C ASP A 76 -1.48 0.64 4.19
N LEU A 77 -2.64 1.12 3.78
CA LEU A 77 -3.00 1.35 2.39
C LEU A 77 -3.40 2.82 2.18
N THR A 78 -3.29 3.27 0.94
CA THR A 78 -3.81 4.55 0.48
C THR A 78 -5.01 4.32 -0.43
N LEU A 79 -6.14 4.96 -0.10
CA LEU A 79 -7.29 5.10 -0.97
C LEU A 79 -7.17 6.41 -1.76
N THR A 80 -7.37 6.35 -3.06
CA THR A 80 -7.54 7.51 -3.94
C THR A 80 -8.78 7.30 -4.79
N VAL A 81 -9.66 8.29 -4.79
CA VAL A 81 -10.87 8.32 -5.60
C VAL A 81 -10.81 9.55 -6.48
N GLU A 82 -10.94 9.36 -7.80
CA GLU A 82 -10.85 10.44 -8.79
C GLU A 82 -12.07 10.41 -9.71
N TYR A 83 -12.76 11.54 -9.80
CA TYR A 83 -13.80 11.78 -10.79
C TYR A 83 -13.14 12.23 -12.09
N GLN A 84 -12.74 11.27 -12.93
CA GLN A 84 -11.98 11.53 -14.14
C GLN A 84 -12.84 12.13 -15.26
N ALA A 85 -14.10 11.69 -15.37
CA ALA A 85 -15.11 12.24 -16.28
C ALA A 85 -16.53 12.04 -15.70
N ASN A 86 -17.56 12.62 -16.33
CA ASN A 86 -18.95 12.56 -15.83
C ASN A 86 -19.43 11.13 -15.56
N GLN A 87 -18.97 10.16 -16.35
CA GLN A 87 -19.34 8.75 -16.27
C GLN A 87 -18.12 7.86 -15.98
N ARG A 88 -17.04 8.42 -15.41
CA ARG A 88 -15.82 7.68 -15.07
C ARG A 88 -15.31 8.07 -13.70
N LEU A 89 -15.46 7.13 -12.77
CA LEU A 89 -14.90 7.18 -11.44
C LEU A 89 -13.74 6.19 -11.35
N HIS A 90 -12.58 6.63 -10.86
CA HIS A 90 -11.42 5.77 -10.63
C HIS A 90 -11.23 5.62 -9.13
N VAL A 91 -11.34 4.39 -8.63
CA VAL A 91 -11.05 4.04 -7.24
C VAL A 91 -9.77 3.22 -7.24
N LYS A 92 -8.78 3.66 -6.48
CA LYS A 92 -7.48 3.01 -6.35
C LYS A 92 -7.18 2.78 -4.89
N ILE A 93 -6.90 1.53 -4.55
CA ILE A 93 -6.35 1.12 -3.24
C ILE A 93 -4.96 0.57 -3.52
N GLN A 94 -3.96 1.08 -2.83
CA GLN A 94 -2.57 0.67 -3.02
C GLN A 94 -1.84 0.58 -1.69
N ASP A 95 -0.75 -0.18 -1.66
CA ASP A 95 0.24 -0.15 -0.59
C ASP A 95 0.71 1.29 -0.35
N ALA A 96 0.66 1.75 0.90
CA ALA A 96 1.10 3.09 1.27
C ALA A 96 2.61 3.28 1.03
N ALA A 97 3.42 2.22 1.17
CA ALA A 97 4.86 2.25 0.88
C ALA A 97 5.18 2.08 -0.61
N ASN A 98 4.17 1.81 -1.45
CA ASN A 98 4.29 1.62 -2.89
C ASN A 98 5.35 0.57 -3.30
N GLN A 99 5.45 -0.53 -2.54
CA GLN A 99 6.37 -1.64 -2.81
C GLN A 99 5.71 -2.73 -3.68
N VAL A 100 4.37 -2.75 -3.72
CA VAL A 100 3.61 -3.67 -4.58
C VAL A 100 3.60 -3.16 -6.02
N TYR A 101 3.86 -4.06 -6.97
CA TYR A 101 3.92 -3.77 -8.39
C TYR A 101 2.65 -3.08 -8.91
N GLN A 102 2.83 -2.06 -9.73
CA GLN A 102 1.78 -1.41 -10.50
C GLN A 102 2.12 -1.47 -11.99
N VAL A 103 1.10 -1.66 -12.84
CA VAL A 103 1.29 -1.58 -14.29
C VAL A 103 1.83 -0.18 -14.66
N PRO A 104 3.03 -0.08 -15.27
CA PRO A 104 3.64 1.19 -15.62
C PRO A 104 2.82 1.96 -16.66
N SER A 105 2.84 3.29 -16.57
CA SER A 105 2.18 4.15 -17.56
C SER A 105 2.72 3.95 -18.97
N SER A 106 4.01 3.62 -19.13
CA SER A 106 4.62 3.32 -20.43
C SER A 106 4.02 2.11 -21.14
N VAL A 107 3.35 1.21 -20.40
CA VAL A 107 2.65 0.05 -20.95
C VAL A 107 1.16 0.33 -21.10
N PHE A 108 0.59 1.09 -20.16
CA PHE A 108 -0.83 1.44 -20.16
C PHE A 108 -1.04 2.87 -19.66
N ASP A 109 -1.37 3.76 -20.59
CA ASP A 109 -1.66 5.16 -20.26
C ASP A 109 -2.97 5.29 -19.47
N ARG A 110 -2.88 5.95 -18.32
CA ARG A 110 -4.04 6.23 -17.46
C ARG A 110 -4.59 7.62 -17.76
N PRO A 111 -5.90 7.77 -17.96
CA PRO A 111 -6.53 9.08 -18.13
C PRO A 111 -6.28 9.97 -16.92
N SER A 112 -6.03 11.26 -17.16
CA SER A 112 -6.08 12.29 -16.13
C SER A 112 -7.51 12.76 -15.89
N ILE A 113 -7.71 13.54 -14.83
CA ILE A 113 -8.97 14.25 -14.58
C ILE A 113 -9.23 15.22 -15.74
N SER A 114 -10.42 15.14 -16.35
CA SER A 114 -10.88 16.12 -17.33
C SER A 114 -11.32 17.40 -16.62
N GLY A 115 -10.89 18.57 -17.12
CA GLY A 115 -11.05 19.86 -16.43
C GLY A 115 -12.50 20.35 -16.21
N ASN A 116 -13.50 19.62 -16.72
CA ASN A 116 -14.91 19.99 -16.62
C ASN A 116 -15.71 19.06 -15.69
N CYS A 117 -15.05 18.14 -14.98
CA CYS A 117 -15.72 17.17 -14.11
C CYS A 117 -15.38 17.40 -12.64
N SER A 118 -16.43 17.39 -11.82
CA SER A 118 -16.37 17.52 -10.37
C SER A 118 -17.27 16.49 -9.70
N THR A 119 -17.05 16.26 -8.40
CA THR A 119 -17.94 15.49 -7.53
C THR A 119 -19.40 15.96 -7.65
N SER A 120 -19.62 17.26 -7.79
CA SER A 120 -20.95 17.88 -7.90
C SER A 120 -21.60 17.73 -9.28
N SER A 121 -20.84 17.52 -10.36
CA SER A 121 -21.37 17.44 -11.73
C SER A 121 -21.43 16.02 -12.31
N ALA A 122 -20.65 15.08 -11.77
CA ALA A 122 -20.60 13.71 -12.26
C ALA A 122 -21.92 12.94 -12.04
N ASP A 123 -22.25 12.02 -12.93
CA ASP A 123 -23.42 11.13 -12.78
C ASP A 123 -23.13 9.94 -11.87
N LEU A 124 -21.88 9.76 -11.44
CA LEU A 124 -21.49 8.76 -10.44
C LEU A 124 -21.41 9.40 -9.06
N ILE A 125 -21.75 8.65 -8.01
CA ILE A 125 -21.65 9.06 -6.62
C ILE A 125 -20.86 8.00 -5.87
N PHE A 126 -19.74 8.39 -5.26
CA PHE A 126 -18.96 7.56 -4.36
C PHE A 126 -19.40 7.78 -2.91
N ASN A 127 -19.78 6.69 -2.24
CA ASN A 127 -20.09 6.67 -0.82
C ASN A 127 -19.16 5.70 -0.09
N TYR A 128 -18.90 5.93 1.19
CA TYR A 128 -18.09 5.02 1.99
C TYR A 128 -18.56 4.94 3.45
N ILE A 129 -18.26 3.82 4.09
CA ILE A 129 -18.33 3.61 5.54
C ILE A 129 -16.89 3.55 6.03
N GLU A 130 -16.59 4.16 7.18
CA GLU A 130 -15.21 4.23 7.68
C GLU A 130 -14.74 2.94 8.34
N SER A 131 -15.58 2.26 9.13
CA SER A 131 -15.17 1.09 9.92
C SER A 131 -16.32 0.09 10.12
N PRO A 132 -16.20 -1.16 9.65
CA PRO A 132 -15.20 -1.60 8.68
C PRO A 132 -15.36 -0.82 7.36
N PHE A 133 -14.24 -0.51 6.72
CA PHE A 133 -14.20 0.23 5.48
C PHE A 133 -14.92 -0.55 4.39
N SER A 134 -15.92 0.09 3.80
CA SER A 134 -16.59 -0.35 2.59
C SER A 134 -16.95 0.86 1.75
N PHE A 135 -17.17 0.66 0.46
CA PHE A 135 -17.64 1.72 -0.41
C PHE A 135 -18.69 1.23 -1.39
N SER A 136 -19.47 2.18 -1.89
CA SER A 136 -20.42 1.95 -2.96
C SER A 136 -20.35 3.05 -4.00
N VAL A 137 -20.78 2.71 -5.22
CA VAL A 137 -20.88 3.62 -6.34
C VAL A 137 -22.31 3.57 -6.87
N LEU A 138 -22.98 4.72 -6.88
CA LEU A 138 -24.33 4.86 -7.38
C LEU A 138 -24.36 5.69 -8.65
N ARG A 139 -25.35 5.45 -9.51
CA ARG A 139 -25.72 6.38 -10.58
C ARG A 139 -26.68 7.43 -10.02
N ARG A 140 -26.32 8.71 -10.11
CA ARG A 140 -27.10 9.85 -9.61
C ARG A 140 -28.44 9.97 -10.32
N SER A 141 -28.46 9.86 -11.65
CA SER A 141 -29.67 10.06 -12.44
C SER A 141 -30.80 9.06 -12.12
N THR A 142 -30.46 7.85 -11.66
CA THR A 142 -31.43 6.77 -11.39
C THR A 142 -31.46 6.33 -9.93
N ASN A 143 -30.52 6.80 -9.11
CA ASN A 143 -30.28 6.32 -7.75
C ASN A 143 -30.00 4.81 -7.65
N GLU A 144 -29.50 4.22 -8.73
CA GLU A 144 -29.16 2.79 -8.82
C GLU A 144 -27.77 2.54 -8.24
N THR A 145 -27.62 1.56 -7.35
CA THR A 145 -26.30 1.09 -6.89
C THR A 145 -25.66 0.23 -7.96
N LEU A 146 -24.53 0.70 -8.50
CA LEU A 146 -23.75 0.01 -9.53
C LEU A 146 -22.69 -0.92 -8.92
N PHE A 147 -22.21 -0.58 -7.72
CA PHE A 147 -21.16 -1.32 -7.03
C PHE A 147 -21.31 -1.14 -5.51
N ASP A 148 -21.14 -2.21 -4.74
CA ASP A 148 -21.21 -2.20 -3.28
C ASP A 148 -20.25 -3.26 -2.72
N THR A 149 -19.39 -2.89 -1.77
CA THR A 149 -18.43 -3.79 -1.13
C THR A 149 -18.80 -4.18 0.30
N SER A 150 -19.99 -3.83 0.79
CA SER A 150 -20.38 -4.04 2.20
C SER A 150 -20.90 -5.45 2.53
N ALA A 151 -20.79 -6.40 1.58
CA ALA A 151 -21.27 -7.77 1.69
C ALA A 151 -20.57 -8.60 2.78
#